data_AF-A0A8C5PPG6-F1
#
_entry.id   AF-A0A8C5PPG6-F1
#
_cell.length_a   1.000
_cell.length_b   1.000
_cell.length_c   1.000
_cell.angle_alpha   90.00
_cell.angle_beta   90.00
_cell.angle_gamma   90.00
#
_symmetry.space_group_name_H-M   'P 1'
#
loop_
_entity.id
_entity.type
_entity.pdbx_description
1 polymer ?
#
loop_
_entity_poly.entity_id
_entity_poly.type
_entity_poly.pdbx_seq_one_letter_code
_entity_poly.pdbx_strand_id
1 'polypeptide(L)'
;MHLEPFNGSLAFSLPAKTTPNFEEFFKSINPGSYPNDIFIDQVWMELYHCNYRRKSGDFEICIGNETIKWAEYLNIHKYMSQYSYSIYNAVYALAHALHLMTSQKQEALGENGFPAWKVKCLTICLCLQVHKYLKKIHFTNTLGEDIFLDENGDLNSEFDILNWVVFADQTCNAIKVGQFHQQPLPDLMINEEKIRWDPGFEKRSVCSESCIPGYRKSHRESQPSCCYDCVPCVEGEISNETDMETCTKCPDHLWSNMNRDTCIPKAITYLSYEDLLGMCLTVVSIVLFLLTCLVTLILVKHRNTPVVKANNRNLSFILLISLKMCFLCSLIFIGYPHKVTCVLRQTVFGITFSISVSAILAKTVTVVIAFNATNPRSRLKLWVGTRTSYLVLLICSSIQVIICVVWLGSSPPFPQENMQDEVGKIVAECNDGSQVAFYSVLGYMGFLAFVSFLIAFLARNLPDAFNEAKYITFSMLVFCSVWISFIPAYLSTKGKYVVAVEIFAILASSFGILGCIFIPKCYVILIRKEMKAKVFVTARKSSK
;
A
#
# COMPACT_ATOMS: atom_id res chain seq x y z
N MET A 1 29.25 -36.30 -37.23
CA MET A 1 28.03 -35.58 -36.80
C MET A 1 28.30 -35.15 -35.36
N HIS A 2 28.21 -33.86 -35.03
CA HIS A 2 28.43 -33.39 -33.65
C HIS A 2 27.16 -33.70 -32.83
N LEU A 3 27.24 -34.68 -31.93
CA LEU A 3 26.10 -35.14 -31.13
C LEU A 3 25.94 -34.39 -29.79
N GLU A 4 26.90 -33.54 -29.46
CA GLU A 4 26.95 -32.75 -28.21
C GLU A 4 25.68 -31.94 -27.92
N PRO A 5 24.98 -31.29 -28.89
CA PRO A 5 23.76 -30.53 -28.61
C PRO A 5 22.58 -31.36 -28.09
N PHE A 6 22.61 -32.69 -28.28
CA PHE A 6 21.55 -33.59 -27.85
C PHE A 6 21.78 -34.14 -26.43
N ASN A 7 22.96 -33.92 -25.84
CA ASN A 7 23.29 -34.43 -24.52
C ASN A 7 22.37 -33.83 -23.45
N GLY A 8 21.75 -34.68 -22.64
CA GLY A 8 20.80 -34.27 -21.60
C GLY A 8 19.40 -33.92 -22.09
N SER A 9 19.12 -34.01 -23.41
CA SER A 9 17.78 -33.74 -23.95
C SER A 9 16.79 -34.85 -23.60
N LEU A 10 15.51 -34.49 -23.49
CA LEU A 10 14.39 -35.41 -23.29
C LEU A 10 13.55 -35.48 -24.57
N ALA A 11 13.11 -36.68 -24.93
CA ALA A 11 12.26 -36.92 -26.09
C ALA A 11 11.16 -37.95 -25.77
N PHE A 12 9.99 -37.75 -26.36
CA PHE A 12 8.95 -38.78 -26.39
C PHE A 12 9.22 -39.77 -27.51
N SER A 13 8.95 -41.04 -27.25
CA SER A 13 9.14 -42.13 -28.20
C SER A 13 8.05 -43.18 -28.02
N LEU A 14 7.75 -43.93 -29.09
CA LEU A 14 6.85 -45.07 -28.99
C LEU A 14 7.49 -46.15 -28.10
N PRO A 15 6.71 -46.85 -27.26
CA PRO A 15 7.24 -47.90 -26.41
C PRO A 15 7.95 -48.98 -27.23
N ALA A 16 9.21 -49.25 -26.89
CA ALA A 16 9.94 -50.34 -27.50
C ALA A 16 9.46 -51.67 -26.91
N LYS A 17 8.69 -52.44 -27.69
CA LYS A 17 8.20 -53.77 -27.29
C LYS A 17 8.74 -54.84 -28.24
N THR A 18 9.19 -55.97 -27.69
CA THR A 18 9.74 -57.07 -28.48
C THR A 18 8.61 -57.96 -28.98
N THR A 19 8.48 -58.10 -30.30
CA THR A 19 7.52 -59.00 -30.93
C THR A 19 7.97 -60.46 -30.75
N PRO A 20 7.11 -61.35 -30.20
CA PRO A 20 7.45 -62.76 -30.04
C PRO A 20 7.84 -63.41 -31.37
N ASN A 21 8.85 -64.28 -31.36
CA ASN A 21 9.35 -65.04 -32.51
C ASN A 21 9.90 -64.21 -33.68
N PHE A 22 9.86 -62.88 -33.63
CA PHE A 22 10.39 -62.05 -34.73
C PHE A 22 11.91 -62.16 -34.85
N GLU A 23 12.62 -62.27 -33.73
CA GLU A 23 14.07 -62.50 -33.74
C GLU A 23 14.44 -63.80 -34.45
N GLU A 24 13.75 -64.90 -34.09
CA GLU A 24 13.96 -66.21 -34.71
C GLU A 24 13.60 -66.19 -36.20
N PHE A 25 12.47 -65.57 -36.54
CA PHE A 25 12.07 -65.36 -37.93
C PHE A 25 13.15 -64.59 -38.70
N PHE A 26 13.58 -63.43 -38.19
CA PHE A 26 14.57 -62.57 -38.85
C PHE A 26 15.90 -63.30 -39.04
N LYS A 27 16.37 -64.05 -38.05
CA LYS A 27 17.57 -64.89 -38.14
C LYS A 27 17.42 -66.06 -39.12
N SER A 28 16.20 -66.55 -39.35
CA SER A 28 15.93 -67.65 -40.29
C SER A 28 15.86 -67.21 -41.76
N ILE A 29 15.71 -65.91 -42.02
CA ILE A 29 15.64 -65.37 -43.39
C ILE A 29 16.95 -65.69 -44.09
N ASN A 30 16.82 -66.30 -45.27
CA ASN A 30 17.92 -66.47 -46.21
C ASN A 30 17.43 -66.11 -47.62
N PRO A 31 18.32 -65.61 -48.49
CA PRO A 31 17.91 -65.17 -49.82
C PRO A 31 17.40 -66.31 -50.72
N GLY A 32 17.77 -67.55 -50.41
CA GLY A 32 17.26 -68.75 -51.08
C GLY A 32 15.79 -69.07 -50.79
N SER A 33 15.27 -68.69 -49.62
CA SER A 33 13.89 -68.99 -49.20
C SER A 33 12.86 -68.05 -49.84
N TYR A 34 13.29 -66.86 -50.26
CA TYR A 34 12.42 -65.85 -50.86
C TYR A 34 13.08 -65.26 -52.13
N PRO A 35 13.28 -66.09 -53.17
CA PRO A 35 14.08 -65.72 -54.34
C PRO A 35 13.47 -64.62 -55.20
N ASN A 36 12.22 -64.23 -54.95
CA ASN A 36 11.49 -63.17 -55.67
C ASN A 36 11.27 -61.89 -54.84
N ASP A 37 11.72 -61.84 -53.59
CA ASP A 37 11.57 -60.65 -52.74
C ASP A 37 12.59 -59.57 -53.17
N ILE A 38 12.12 -58.37 -53.46
CA ILE A 38 12.96 -57.26 -53.95
C ILE A 38 13.76 -56.57 -52.83
N PHE A 39 13.33 -56.72 -51.57
CA PHE A 39 13.97 -56.07 -50.43
C PHE A 39 15.12 -56.89 -49.85
N ILE A 40 15.08 -58.21 -50.00
CA ILE A 40 16.15 -59.10 -49.48
C ILE A 40 17.51 -58.77 -50.08
N ASP A 41 17.59 -58.49 -51.38
CA ASP A 41 18.86 -58.12 -52.03
C ASP A 41 19.44 -56.84 -51.40
N GLN A 42 18.58 -55.86 -51.10
CA GLN A 42 18.99 -54.59 -50.48
C GLN A 42 19.37 -54.78 -48.99
N VAL A 43 18.64 -55.62 -48.25
CA VAL A 43 18.97 -55.95 -46.87
C VAL A 43 20.34 -56.63 -46.79
N TRP A 44 20.65 -57.57 -47.68
CA TRP A 44 21.96 -58.23 -47.70
C TRP A 44 23.09 -57.26 -48.07
N MET A 45 22.82 -56.30 -48.96
CA MET A 45 23.77 -55.25 -49.32
C MET A 45 24.08 -54.32 -48.14
N GLU A 46 23.07 -53.89 -47.39
CA GLU A 46 23.24 -52.99 -46.24
C GLU A 46 23.88 -53.70 -45.03
N LEU A 47 23.49 -54.96 -44.76
CA LEU A 47 23.94 -55.69 -43.57
C LEU A 47 25.31 -56.36 -43.75
N TYR A 48 25.56 -56.94 -44.92
CA TYR A 48 26.74 -57.77 -45.16
C TYR A 48 27.68 -57.21 -46.21
N HIS A 49 27.33 -56.07 -46.82
CA HIS A 49 28.12 -55.44 -47.89
C HIS A 49 28.44 -56.40 -49.04
N CYS A 50 27.48 -57.24 -49.42
CA CYS A 50 27.58 -58.17 -50.55
C CYS A 50 26.26 -58.19 -51.36
N ASN A 51 26.28 -58.71 -52.60
CA ASN A 51 25.08 -58.83 -53.43
C ASN A 51 24.75 -60.29 -53.74
N TYR A 52 23.50 -60.71 -53.52
CA TYR A 52 23.08 -62.10 -53.73
C TYR A 52 22.74 -62.43 -55.19
N ARG A 53 22.00 -61.57 -55.91
CA ARG A 53 21.49 -61.89 -57.26
C ARG A 53 22.42 -61.56 -58.41
N ARG A 54 23.25 -60.52 -58.30
CA ARG A 54 24.19 -60.11 -59.36
C ARG A 54 25.44 -59.47 -58.79
N LYS A 55 26.59 -59.73 -59.40
CA LYS A 55 27.79 -58.90 -59.20
C LYS A 55 27.46 -57.49 -59.68
N SER A 56 27.35 -56.55 -58.75
CA SER A 56 27.11 -55.14 -59.03
C SER A 56 28.23 -54.33 -58.41
N GLY A 57 29.19 -53.87 -59.23
CA GLY A 57 30.38 -53.15 -58.77
C GLY A 57 31.40 -54.02 -58.02
N ASP A 58 32.04 -53.44 -57.00
CA ASP A 58 33.12 -54.04 -56.19
C ASP A 58 32.62 -55.01 -55.09
N PHE A 59 31.30 -55.22 -54.99
CA PHE A 59 30.73 -56.08 -53.96
C PHE A 59 30.83 -57.57 -54.33
N GLU A 60 31.28 -58.38 -53.37
CA GLU A 60 31.35 -59.83 -53.51
C GLU A 60 29.95 -60.46 -53.58
N ILE A 61 29.89 -61.69 -54.09
CA ILE A 61 28.63 -62.45 -54.20
C ILE A 61 28.35 -63.08 -52.83
N CYS A 62 27.18 -62.81 -52.26
CA CYS A 62 26.75 -63.42 -51.01
C CYS A 62 26.55 -64.94 -51.18
N ILE A 63 26.94 -65.72 -50.17
CA ILE A 63 26.71 -67.16 -50.05
C ILE A 63 25.26 -67.45 -49.66
N GLY A 64 24.60 -66.51 -48.96
CA GLY A 64 23.21 -66.60 -48.51
C GLY A 64 23.03 -67.31 -47.17
N ASN A 65 24.12 -67.62 -46.45
CA ASN A 65 24.13 -68.17 -45.10
C ASN A 65 24.94 -67.31 -44.11
N GLU A 66 25.12 -66.03 -44.42
CA GLU A 66 25.86 -65.09 -43.60
C GLU A 66 25.22 -64.95 -42.21
N THR A 67 26.06 -64.88 -41.18
CA THR A 67 25.60 -64.66 -39.80
C THR A 67 25.74 -63.20 -39.43
N ILE A 68 24.64 -62.56 -39.02
CA ILE A 68 24.65 -61.18 -38.49
C ILE A 68 25.55 -61.14 -37.26
N LYS A 69 26.47 -60.16 -37.19
CA LYS A 69 27.22 -59.91 -35.97
C LYS A 69 26.27 -59.43 -34.88
N TRP A 70 26.37 -60.01 -33.69
CA TRP A 70 25.45 -59.72 -32.58
C TRP A 70 25.31 -58.21 -32.26
N ALA A 71 26.39 -57.44 -32.39
CA ALA A 71 26.39 -55.99 -32.17
C ALA A 71 25.58 -55.20 -33.24
N GLU A 72 25.62 -55.62 -34.50
CA GLU A 72 24.82 -55.02 -35.58
C GLU A 72 23.34 -55.36 -35.42
N TYR A 73 23.04 -56.61 -35.06
CA TYR A 73 21.68 -57.06 -34.73
C TYR A 73 21.07 -56.25 -33.57
N LEU A 74 21.81 -56.05 -32.48
CA LEU A 74 21.36 -55.29 -31.31
C LEU A 74 21.02 -53.84 -31.64
N ASN A 75 21.85 -53.17 -32.46
CA ASN A 75 21.57 -51.81 -32.91
C ASN A 75 20.30 -51.77 -33.76
N ILE A 76 20.18 -52.67 -34.74
CA ILE A 76 19.01 -52.76 -35.62
C ILE A 76 17.73 -53.06 -34.83
N HIS A 77 17.78 -54.03 -33.92
CA HIS A 77 16.65 -54.44 -33.09
C HIS A 77 16.14 -53.29 -32.22
N LYS A 78 17.04 -52.51 -31.62
CA LYS A 78 16.71 -51.36 -30.77
C LYS A 78 15.92 -50.26 -31.52
N TYR A 79 16.25 -50.01 -32.79
CA TYR A 79 15.55 -49.02 -33.63
C TYR A 79 14.28 -49.59 -34.29
N MET A 80 14.31 -50.87 -34.68
CA MET A 80 13.16 -51.53 -35.28
C MET A 80 12.03 -51.77 -34.27
N SER A 81 12.33 -52.16 -33.03
CA SER A 81 11.32 -52.62 -32.06
C SER A 81 10.18 -51.64 -31.81
N GLN A 82 10.43 -50.33 -31.91
CA GLN A 82 9.41 -49.30 -31.71
C GLN A 82 8.36 -49.31 -32.82
N TYR A 83 8.78 -49.23 -34.09
CA TYR A 83 7.88 -49.18 -35.24
C TYR A 83 7.40 -50.56 -35.67
N SER A 84 8.24 -51.59 -35.56
CA SER A 84 7.91 -52.97 -35.90
C SER A 84 6.75 -53.49 -35.06
N TYR A 85 6.67 -53.12 -33.78
CA TYR A 85 5.55 -53.48 -32.93
C TYR A 85 4.23 -52.82 -33.36
N SER A 86 4.26 -51.52 -33.69
CA SER A 86 3.10 -50.83 -34.24
C SER A 86 2.64 -51.43 -35.57
N ILE A 87 3.57 -51.78 -36.46
CA ILE A 87 3.28 -52.44 -37.74
C ILE A 87 2.65 -53.83 -37.50
N TYR A 88 3.20 -54.60 -36.56
CA TYR A 88 2.67 -55.89 -36.17
C TYR A 88 1.20 -55.78 -35.72
N ASN A 89 0.91 -54.88 -34.79
CA ASN A 89 -0.46 -54.65 -34.33
C ASN A 89 -1.38 -54.12 -35.44
N ALA A 90 -0.88 -53.30 -36.36
CA ALA A 90 -1.66 -52.80 -37.50
C ALA A 90 -2.08 -53.92 -38.47
N VAL A 91 -1.19 -54.88 -38.74
CA VAL A 91 -1.50 -56.06 -39.57
C VAL A 91 -2.55 -56.93 -38.89
N TYR A 92 -2.40 -57.18 -37.59
CA TYR A 92 -3.38 -57.94 -36.82
C TYR A 92 -4.73 -57.20 -36.73
N ALA A 93 -4.74 -55.89 -36.53
CA ALA A 93 -5.96 -55.07 -36.57
C ALA A 93 -6.72 -55.26 -37.88
N LEU A 94 -6.02 -55.24 -39.02
CA LEU A 94 -6.63 -55.51 -40.32
C LEU A 94 -7.15 -56.95 -40.43
N ALA A 95 -6.35 -57.94 -39.99
CA ALA A 95 -6.74 -59.34 -40.00
C ALA A 95 -8.01 -59.59 -39.16
N HIS A 96 -8.08 -59.03 -37.94
CA HIS A 96 -9.25 -59.09 -37.07
C HIS A 96 -10.46 -58.38 -37.69
N ALA A 97 -10.28 -57.21 -38.31
CA ALA A 97 -11.36 -56.52 -39.00
C ALA A 97 -11.92 -57.34 -40.18
N LEU A 98 -11.05 -57.96 -40.98
CA LEU A 98 -11.45 -58.84 -42.07
C LEU A 98 -12.15 -60.11 -41.55
N HIS A 99 -11.64 -60.70 -40.47
CA HIS A 99 -12.25 -61.86 -39.83
C HIS A 99 -13.65 -61.56 -39.30
N LEU A 100 -13.82 -60.44 -38.58
CA LEU A 100 -15.13 -59.96 -38.10
C LEU A 100 -16.10 -59.74 -39.28
N MET A 101 -15.61 -59.14 -40.37
CA MET A 101 -16.40 -58.94 -41.58
C MET A 101 -16.85 -60.25 -42.22
N THR A 102 -15.98 -61.28 -42.28
CA THR A 102 -16.33 -62.58 -42.86
C THR A 102 -17.24 -63.40 -41.97
N SER A 103 -17.00 -63.40 -40.65
CA SER A 103 -17.79 -64.17 -39.67
C SER A 103 -19.24 -63.69 -39.64
N GLN A 104 -19.47 -62.37 -39.58
CA GLN A 104 -20.83 -61.82 -39.60
C GLN A 104 -21.55 -62.06 -40.95
N LYS A 105 -20.81 -62.13 -42.06
CA LYS A 105 -21.39 -62.47 -43.37
C LYS A 105 -21.75 -63.95 -43.48
N GLN A 106 -21.02 -64.85 -42.81
CA GLN A 106 -21.38 -66.27 -42.73
C GLN A 106 -22.65 -66.50 -41.90
N GLU A 107 -22.78 -65.82 -40.76
CA GLU A 107 -24.01 -65.86 -39.94
C GLU A 107 -25.24 -65.35 -40.69
N ALA A 108 -25.05 -64.37 -41.59
CA ALA A 108 -26.13 -63.81 -42.39
C ALA A 108 -26.58 -64.68 -43.59
N LEU A 109 -25.80 -65.69 -44.02
CA LEU A 109 -26.10 -66.48 -45.23
C LEU A 109 -26.54 -67.94 -45.00
N GLY A 110 -26.34 -68.52 -43.82
CA GLY A 110 -26.71 -69.92 -43.52
C GLY A 110 -25.90 -70.97 -44.31
N GLU A 111 -25.96 -72.23 -43.86
CA GLU A 111 -25.05 -73.36 -44.16
C GLU A 111 -24.89 -73.84 -45.62
N ASN A 112 -25.36 -73.13 -46.63
CA ASN A 112 -25.25 -73.58 -48.03
C ASN A 112 -24.40 -72.64 -48.91
N GLY A 113 -23.10 -72.93 -48.97
CA GLY A 113 -22.23 -72.67 -50.13
C GLY A 113 -21.53 -71.31 -50.20
N PHE A 114 -20.19 -71.32 -50.22
CA PHE A 114 -19.37 -70.15 -50.55
C PHE A 114 -19.59 -69.73 -52.03
N PRO A 115 -20.00 -68.49 -52.33
CA PRO A 115 -19.65 -67.89 -53.60
C PRO A 115 -18.22 -67.35 -53.47
N ALA A 116 -17.30 -67.88 -54.29
CA ALA A 116 -16.02 -67.24 -54.54
C ALA A 116 -16.23 -65.74 -54.79
N TRP A 117 -15.43 -64.89 -54.13
CA TRP A 117 -15.46 -63.44 -54.28
C TRP A 117 -15.57 -63.06 -55.76
N LYS A 118 -16.78 -62.75 -56.25
CA LYS A 118 -16.93 -62.05 -57.52
C LYS A 118 -16.56 -60.60 -57.23
N VAL A 119 -15.27 -60.31 -57.35
CA VAL A 119 -14.66 -58.97 -57.34
C VAL A 119 -15.16 -58.21 -58.57
N LYS A 120 -16.45 -57.84 -58.57
CA LYS A 120 -17.07 -56.98 -59.59
C LYS A 120 -17.44 -55.60 -59.05
N CYS A 121 -17.36 -55.38 -57.74
CA CYS A 121 -17.56 -54.07 -57.14
C CYS A 121 -16.18 -53.45 -56.85
N LEU A 122 -15.71 -52.61 -57.77
CA LEU A 122 -14.43 -51.92 -57.72
C LEU A 122 -14.32 -51.06 -56.44
N THR A 123 -13.41 -51.48 -55.56
CA THR A 123 -12.63 -50.71 -54.57
C THR A 123 -13.39 -49.93 -53.49
N ILE A 124 -14.32 -49.04 -53.80
CA ILE A 124 -14.90 -48.08 -52.82
C ILE A 124 -15.83 -48.78 -51.80
N CYS A 125 -16.67 -49.71 -52.25
CA CYS A 125 -17.62 -50.42 -51.38
C CYS A 125 -16.90 -51.35 -50.40
N LEU A 126 -15.81 -52.01 -50.85
CA LEU A 126 -14.99 -52.85 -49.99
C LEU A 126 -14.25 -52.02 -48.93
N CYS A 127 -13.68 -50.86 -49.31
CA CYS A 127 -13.01 -49.97 -48.35
C CYS A 127 -13.97 -49.44 -47.27
N LEU A 128 -15.17 -49.00 -47.64
CA LEU A 128 -16.18 -48.52 -46.67
C LEU A 128 -16.65 -49.63 -45.72
N GLN A 129 -16.76 -50.86 -46.21
CA GLN A 129 -17.08 -52.03 -45.38
C GLN A 129 -15.94 -52.33 -44.41
N VAL A 130 -14.71 -52.44 -44.89
CA VAL A 130 -13.53 -52.70 -44.03
C VAL A 130 -13.37 -51.61 -42.97
N HIS A 131 -13.53 -50.33 -43.33
CA HIS A 131 -13.48 -49.21 -42.39
C HIS A 131 -14.50 -49.34 -41.24
N LYS A 132 -15.73 -49.77 -41.54
CA LYS A 132 -16.77 -49.99 -40.52
C LYS A 132 -16.37 -51.06 -39.50
N TYR A 133 -15.66 -52.10 -39.93
CA TYR A 133 -15.19 -53.17 -39.05
C TYR A 133 -13.89 -52.79 -38.33
N LEU A 134 -13.00 -52.03 -38.98
CA LEU A 134 -11.80 -51.47 -38.34
C LEU A 134 -12.15 -50.62 -37.11
N LYS A 135 -13.18 -49.77 -37.19
CA LYS A 135 -13.67 -48.99 -36.03
C LYS A 135 -14.22 -49.81 -34.86
N LYS A 136 -14.42 -51.11 -35.05
CA LYS A 136 -15.02 -52.01 -34.05
C LYS A 136 -14.05 -53.08 -33.57
N ILE A 137 -12.79 -53.01 -33.98
CA ILE A 137 -11.80 -53.98 -33.53
C ILE A 137 -11.61 -53.82 -32.03
N HIS A 138 -11.60 -54.95 -31.36
CA HIS A 138 -11.16 -55.07 -29.99
C HIS A 138 -10.58 -56.48 -29.86
N PHE A 139 -9.27 -56.56 -29.68
CA PHE A 139 -8.58 -57.84 -29.55
C PHE A 139 -7.39 -57.71 -28.60
N THR A 140 -7.09 -58.79 -27.90
CA THR A 140 -5.86 -58.87 -27.11
C THR A 140 -4.75 -59.41 -27.99
N ASN A 141 -3.61 -58.73 -28.03
CA ASN A 141 -2.47 -59.17 -28.82
C ASN A 141 -1.65 -60.25 -28.10
N THR A 142 -0.57 -60.70 -28.74
CA THR A 142 0.30 -61.77 -28.22
C THR A 142 1.07 -61.40 -26.95
N LEU A 143 1.13 -60.11 -26.60
CA LEU A 143 1.72 -59.61 -25.35
C LEU A 143 0.68 -59.40 -24.24
N GLY A 144 -0.59 -59.75 -24.48
CA GLY A 144 -1.66 -59.57 -23.50
C GLY A 144 -2.23 -58.15 -23.45
N GLU A 145 -1.93 -57.31 -24.45
CA GLU A 145 -2.40 -55.92 -24.51
C GLU A 145 -3.69 -55.82 -25.31
N ASP A 146 -4.66 -55.09 -24.76
CA ASP A 146 -5.93 -54.83 -25.43
C ASP A 146 -5.76 -53.73 -26.48
N ILE A 147 -6.02 -54.09 -27.74
CA ILE A 147 -5.92 -53.22 -28.89
C ILE A 147 -7.34 -52.88 -29.35
N PHE A 148 -7.68 -51.59 -29.26
CA PHE A 148 -8.93 -51.03 -29.76
C PHE A 148 -8.72 -49.60 -30.26
N LEU A 149 -9.61 -49.13 -31.12
CA LEU A 149 -9.60 -47.76 -31.63
C LEU A 149 -10.66 -46.93 -30.91
N ASP A 150 -10.34 -45.66 -30.63
CA ASP A 150 -11.31 -44.71 -30.10
C ASP A 150 -12.31 -44.22 -31.18
N GLU A 151 -13.19 -43.28 -30.83
CA GLU A 151 -14.20 -42.75 -31.76
C GLU A 151 -13.57 -42.05 -32.98
N ASN A 152 -12.38 -41.47 -32.81
CA ASN A 152 -11.62 -40.78 -33.86
C ASN A 152 -10.82 -41.76 -34.73
N GLY A 153 -10.60 -42.99 -34.25
CA GLY A 153 -9.81 -44.01 -34.92
C GLY A 153 -8.36 -44.08 -34.43
N ASP A 154 -8.06 -43.46 -33.29
CA ASP A 154 -6.73 -43.45 -32.68
C ASP A 154 -6.57 -44.62 -31.70
N LEU A 155 -5.35 -45.15 -31.61
CA LEU A 155 -4.98 -46.15 -30.61
C LEU A 155 -4.68 -45.46 -29.28
N ASN A 156 -4.99 -46.15 -28.18
CA ASN A 156 -4.51 -45.76 -26.86
C ASN A 156 -2.99 -45.56 -26.89
N SER A 157 -2.57 -44.33 -26.67
CA SER A 157 -1.18 -43.94 -26.86
C SER A 157 -0.45 -43.91 -25.52
N GLU A 158 0.45 -44.87 -25.37
CA GLU A 158 1.51 -44.87 -24.37
C GLU A 158 2.78 -44.32 -25.02
N PHE A 159 3.55 -43.54 -24.29
CA PHE A 159 4.85 -43.04 -24.75
C PHE A 159 5.93 -43.30 -23.72
N ASP A 160 7.10 -43.71 -24.18
CA ASP A 160 8.30 -43.75 -23.37
C ASP A 160 8.99 -42.38 -23.44
N ILE A 161 9.51 -41.93 -22.30
CA ILE A 161 10.31 -40.70 -22.20
C ILE A 161 11.76 -41.13 -22.15
N LEU A 162 12.52 -40.67 -23.13
CA LEU A 162 13.91 -41.01 -23.33
C LEU A 162 14.79 -39.80 -23.00
N ASN A 163 15.90 -40.04 -22.31
CA ASN A 163 16.98 -39.08 -22.12
C ASN A 163 18.16 -39.46 -23.01
N TRP A 164 18.59 -38.55 -23.87
CA TRP A 164 19.73 -38.76 -24.76
C TRP A 164 21.02 -38.38 -24.04
N VAL A 165 21.95 -39.34 -23.94
CA VAL A 165 23.22 -39.16 -23.25
C VAL A 165 24.34 -39.44 -24.23
N VAL A 166 25.27 -38.49 -24.34
CA VAL A 166 26.48 -38.62 -25.14
C VAL A 166 27.62 -39.05 -24.23
N PHE A 167 28.25 -40.18 -24.54
CA PHE A 167 29.38 -40.73 -23.80
C PHE A 167 30.72 -40.18 -24.32
N ALA A 168 31.78 -40.35 -23.53
CA ALA A 168 33.12 -39.87 -23.86
C ALA A 168 33.71 -40.47 -25.14
N ASP A 169 33.20 -41.63 -25.57
CA ASP A 169 33.55 -42.29 -26.84
C ASP A 169 32.77 -41.72 -28.05
N GLN A 170 32.07 -40.60 -27.87
CA GLN A 170 31.18 -39.97 -28.86
C GLN A 170 29.98 -40.83 -29.27
N THR A 171 29.68 -41.91 -28.54
CA THR A 171 28.45 -42.66 -28.74
C THR A 171 27.29 -41.96 -28.06
N CYS A 172 26.10 -42.07 -28.64
CA CYS A 172 24.88 -41.50 -28.08
C CYS A 172 23.88 -42.62 -27.82
N ASN A 173 23.40 -42.73 -26.58
CA ASN A 173 22.32 -43.64 -26.23
C ASN A 173 21.13 -42.89 -25.66
N ALA A 174 19.96 -43.29 -26.11
CA ALA A 174 18.70 -42.96 -25.48
C ALA A 174 18.43 -43.94 -24.31
N ILE A 175 18.25 -43.39 -23.12
CA ILE A 175 17.93 -44.13 -21.89
C ILE A 175 16.48 -43.83 -21.52
N LYS A 176 15.66 -44.86 -21.29
CA LYS A 176 14.29 -44.67 -20.81
C LYS A 176 14.29 -44.17 -19.37
N VAL A 177 13.74 -42.98 -19.16
CA VAL A 177 13.66 -42.29 -17.85
C VAL A 177 12.23 -42.14 -17.35
N GLY A 178 11.24 -42.32 -18.21
CA GLY A 178 9.83 -42.19 -17.82
C GLY A 178 8.87 -42.79 -18.82
N GLN A 179 7.58 -42.66 -18.53
CA GLN A 179 6.46 -43.05 -19.37
C GLN A 179 5.30 -42.07 -19.23
N PHE A 180 4.54 -41.90 -20.30
CA PHE A 180 3.34 -41.10 -20.34
C PHE A 180 2.17 -41.96 -20.85
N HIS A 181 1.07 -42.00 -20.10
CA HIS A 181 -0.15 -42.71 -20.44
C HIS A 181 -1.26 -41.70 -20.67
N GLN A 182 -1.94 -41.76 -21.82
CA GLN A 182 -2.96 -40.78 -22.17
C GLN A 182 -4.34 -41.06 -21.54
N GLN A 183 -4.66 -42.32 -21.21
CA GLN A 183 -5.99 -42.75 -20.74
C GLN A 183 -5.91 -43.78 -19.60
N PRO A 184 -6.90 -43.84 -18.68
CA PRO A 184 -8.15 -43.05 -18.61
C PRO A 184 -7.98 -41.61 -18.07
N LEU A 185 -6.84 -41.31 -17.45
CA LEU A 185 -6.42 -39.96 -17.08
C LEU A 185 -4.95 -39.80 -17.53
N PRO A 186 -4.55 -38.64 -18.08
CA PRO A 186 -3.16 -38.40 -18.43
C PRO A 186 -2.26 -38.57 -17.21
N ASP A 187 -1.35 -39.54 -17.26
CA ASP A 187 -0.41 -39.81 -16.17
C ASP A 187 1.02 -39.78 -16.69
N LEU A 188 1.86 -38.98 -16.04
CA LEU A 188 3.25 -38.72 -16.40
C LEU A 188 4.15 -39.24 -15.28
N MET A 189 4.83 -40.35 -15.55
CA MET A 189 5.79 -40.96 -14.63
C MET A 189 7.20 -40.67 -15.11
N ILE A 190 7.97 -39.90 -14.35
CA ILE A 190 9.37 -39.61 -14.65
C ILE A 190 10.23 -39.99 -13.45
N ASN A 191 11.32 -40.71 -13.70
CA ASN A 191 12.35 -40.99 -12.71
C ASN A 191 13.50 -39.99 -12.89
N GLU A 192 13.50 -38.94 -12.07
CA GLU A 192 14.51 -37.87 -12.13
C GLU A 192 15.94 -38.37 -11.85
N GLU A 193 16.12 -39.40 -11.03
CA GLU A 193 17.44 -39.94 -10.70
C GLU A 193 18.13 -40.61 -11.89
N LYS A 194 17.33 -41.10 -12.86
CA LYS A 194 17.85 -41.68 -14.10
C LYS A 194 18.22 -40.65 -15.15
N ILE A 195 17.76 -39.40 -15.01
CA ILE A 195 18.05 -38.34 -15.98
C ILE A 195 19.47 -37.85 -15.77
N ARG A 196 20.26 -37.87 -16.85
CA ARG A 196 21.61 -37.30 -16.89
C ARG A 196 21.54 -35.95 -17.57
N TRP A 197 21.58 -34.91 -16.76
CA TRP A 197 21.67 -33.54 -17.25
C TRP A 197 23.11 -33.21 -17.66
N ASP A 198 23.24 -32.31 -18.63
CA ASP A 198 24.53 -31.70 -18.91
C ASP A 198 24.99 -30.86 -17.69
N PRO A 199 26.26 -30.91 -17.26
CA PRO A 199 26.73 -30.22 -16.05
C PRO A 199 26.47 -28.70 -16.04
N GLY A 200 26.34 -28.07 -17.22
CA GLY A 200 26.03 -26.65 -17.35
C GLY A 200 24.53 -26.32 -17.45
N PHE A 201 23.64 -27.31 -17.40
CA PHE A 201 22.22 -27.11 -17.65
C PHE A 201 21.46 -26.65 -16.40
N GLU A 202 20.87 -25.45 -16.47
CA GLU A 202 19.94 -24.95 -15.48
C GLU A 202 18.51 -25.38 -15.82
N LYS A 203 17.83 -26.05 -14.88
CA LYS A 203 16.52 -26.68 -15.12
C LYS A 203 15.35 -25.68 -15.27
N ARG A 204 15.58 -24.38 -15.05
CA ARG A 204 14.53 -23.37 -14.96
C ARG A 204 14.64 -22.35 -16.09
N SER A 205 13.71 -22.40 -17.05
CA SER A 205 13.59 -21.43 -18.13
C SER A 205 12.58 -20.34 -17.78
N VAL A 206 12.99 -19.33 -17.02
CA VAL A 206 12.15 -18.17 -16.65
C VAL A 206 12.70 -16.88 -17.25
N CYS A 207 11.80 -15.99 -17.68
CA CYS A 207 12.18 -14.67 -18.21
C CYS A 207 12.43 -13.64 -17.09
N SER A 208 11.60 -13.69 -16.06
CA SER A 208 11.68 -12.83 -14.87
C SER A 208 11.61 -13.68 -13.62
N GLU A 209 12.39 -13.30 -12.61
CA GLU A 209 12.25 -13.87 -11.27
C GLU A 209 10.93 -13.43 -10.63
N SER A 210 10.42 -14.28 -9.73
CA SER A 210 9.18 -14.00 -9.02
C SER A 210 9.33 -12.77 -8.11
N CYS A 211 8.32 -11.91 -8.11
CA CYS A 211 8.37 -10.71 -7.26
C CYS A 211 8.23 -11.08 -5.78
N ILE A 212 9.08 -10.49 -4.94
CA ILE A 212 8.98 -10.64 -3.48
C ILE A 212 7.83 -9.78 -2.94
N PRO A 213 7.30 -10.11 -1.73
CA PRO A 213 6.31 -9.26 -1.06
C PRO A 213 6.76 -7.79 -1.00
N GLY A 214 5.81 -6.88 -1.17
CA GLY A 214 6.05 -5.43 -1.34
C GLY A 214 6.16 -4.96 -2.78
N TYR A 215 6.27 -5.88 -3.74
CA TYR A 215 6.39 -5.59 -5.16
C TYR A 215 5.26 -6.26 -5.95
N ARG A 216 4.76 -5.56 -6.97
CA ARG A 216 3.82 -6.08 -7.96
C ARG A 216 4.49 -6.25 -9.31
N LYS A 217 3.90 -7.12 -10.14
CA LYS A 217 4.29 -7.25 -11.54
C LYS A 217 3.95 -6.00 -12.33
N SER A 218 4.83 -5.68 -13.26
CA SER A 218 4.61 -4.70 -14.31
C SER A 218 5.04 -5.31 -15.63
N HIS A 219 4.07 -5.62 -16.49
CA HIS A 219 4.35 -6.23 -17.79
C HIS A 219 5.16 -5.28 -18.67
N ARG A 220 6.13 -5.85 -19.39
CA ARG A 220 6.89 -5.11 -20.40
C ARG A 220 6.07 -5.09 -21.69
N GLU A 221 5.78 -3.89 -22.18
CA GLU A 221 5.14 -3.74 -23.49
C GLU A 221 5.98 -4.44 -24.56
N SER A 222 5.32 -5.14 -25.50
CA SER A 222 5.94 -5.92 -26.60
C SER A 222 6.69 -7.22 -26.23
N GLN A 223 6.72 -7.64 -24.96
CA GLN A 223 7.29 -8.94 -24.55
C GLN A 223 6.21 -9.96 -24.14
N PRO A 224 6.54 -11.28 -24.08
CA PRO A 224 5.63 -12.30 -23.57
C PRO A 224 5.19 -12.04 -22.13
N SER A 225 4.03 -12.54 -21.72
CA SER A 225 3.43 -12.29 -20.39
C SER A 225 4.30 -12.77 -19.21
N CYS A 226 5.18 -13.75 -19.42
CA CYS A 226 6.13 -14.22 -18.41
C CYS A 226 7.31 -13.25 -18.15
N CYS A 227 7.47 -12.21 -18.98
CA CYS A 227 8.49 -11.18 -18.85
C CYS A 227 7.88 -9.92 -18.23
N TYR A 228 8.21 -9.66 -16.97
CA TYR A 228 7.74 -8.52 -16.20
C TYR A 228 8.84 -7.95 -15.31
N ASP A 229 8.64 -6.70 -14.89
CA ASP A 229 9.47 -6.05 -13.88
C ASP A 229 8.74 -6.05 -12.53
N CYS A 230 9.50 -6.22 -11.45
CA CYS A 230 8.97 -6.09 -10.09
C CYS A 230 9.04 -4.62 -9.65
N VAL A 231 7.87 -4.01 -9.51
CA VAL A 231 7.72 -2.59 -9.16
C VAL A 231 7.13 -2.50 -7.76
N PRO A 232 7.69 -1.68 -6.85
CA PRO A 232 7.16 -1.57 -5.50
C PRO A 232 5.72 -1.03 -5.50
N CYS A 233 4.88 -1.53 -4.59
CA CYS A 233 3.51 -1.05 -4.39
C CYS A 233 3.47 0.45 -4.08
N VAL A 234 2.37 1.16 -4.29
CA VAL A 234 2.28 2.58 -3.87
C VAL A 234 2.03 2.71 -2.37
N GLU A 235 2.23 3.90 -1.79
CA GLU A 235 1.97 4.13 -0.37
C GLU A 235 0.49 3.91 -0.02
N GLY A 236 0.23 3.20 1.08
CA GLY A 236 -1.11 2.79 1.49
C GLY A 236 -1.59 1.48 0.86
N GLU A 237 -0.81 0.89 -0.05
CA GLU A 237 -1.04 -0.43 -0.63
C GLU A 237 0.08 -1.41 -0.25
N ILE A 238 -0.25 -2.69 -0.24
CA ILE A 238 0.67 -3.78 0.10
C ILE A 238 0.58 -4.95 -0.88
N SER A 239 1.66 -5.72 -0.95
CA SER A 239 1.70 -7.06 -1.54
C SER A 239 2.25 -7.99 -0.48
N ASN A 240 1.39 -8.86 0.06
CA ASN A 240 1.75 -9.81 1.13
C ASN A 240 2.22 -11.17 0.59
N GLU A 241 1.88 -11.50 -0.66
CA GLU A 241 2.24 -12.74 -1.33
C GLU A 241 3.31 -12.51 -2.39
N THR A 242 4.07 -13.57 -2.69
CA THR A 242 5.02 -13.54 -3.80
C THR A 242 4.27 -13.50 -5.14
N ASP A 243 4.80 -12.72 -6.07
CA ASP A 243 4.41 -12.74 -7.47
C ASP A 243 2.99 -12.22 -7.77
N MET A 244 2.49 -11.29 -6.94
CA MET A 244 1.20 -10.62 -7.13
C MET A 244 1.18 -9.71 -8.37
N GLU A 245 0.07 -9.72 -9.10
CA GLU A 245 -0.15 -8.81 -10.24
C GLU A 245 -0.50 -7.38 -9.80
N THR A 246 -1.29 -7.23 -8.75
CA THR A 246 -1.76 -5.94 -8.24
C THR A 246 -1.58 -5.85 -6.73
N CYS A 247 -1.36 -4.64 -6.24
CA CYS A 247 -1.27 -4.39 -4.80
C CYS A 247 -2.66 -4.21 -4.20
N THR A 248 -2.80 -4.53 -2.93
CA THR A 248 -4.05 -4.42 -2.18
C THR A 248 -3.99 -3.22 -1.25
N LYS A 249 -5.07 -2.44 -1.18
CA LYS A 249 -5.13 -1.27 -0.31
C LYS A 249 -5.34 -1.66 1.15
N CYS A 250 -4.58 -1.08 2.07
CA CYS A 250 -4.78 -1.31 3.50
C CYS A 250 -6.13 -0.76 3.98
N PRO A 251 -6.80 -1.43 4.94
CA PRO A 251 -7.99 -0.91 5.63
C PRO A 251 -7.73 0.44 6.31
N ASP A 252 -8.78 1.24 6.55
CA ASP A 252 -8.65 2.64 6.98
C ASP A 252 -7.86 2.87 8.29
N HIS A 253 -7.90 1.92 9.23
CA HIS A 253 -7.17 2.00 10.50
C HIS A 253 -5.68 1.60 10.40
N LEU A 254 -5.30 1.03 9.27
CA LEU A 254 -3.97 0.48 9.01
C LEU A 254 -3.27 1.27 7.89
N TRP A 255 -1.97 1.08 7.78
CA TRP A 255 -1.11 1.71 6.79
C TRP A 255 -0.04 0.73 6.32
N SER A 256 0.43 0.87 5.08
CA SER A 256 1.53 0.06 4.58
C SER A 256 2.80 0.33 5.40
N ASN A 257 3.50 -0.71 5.83
CA ASN A 257 4.83 -0.56 6.42
C ASN A 257 5.87 -0.09 5.37
N MET A 258 7.11 0.16 5.80
CA MET A 258 8.17 0.67 4.92
C MET A 258 8.50 -0.29 3.76
N ASN A 259 8.38 -1.60 3.98
CA ASN A 259 8.61 -2.63 2.96
C ASN A 259 7.38 -2.90 2.08
N ARG A 260 6.22 -2.31 2.39
CA ARG A 260 4.93 -2.48 1.69
C ARG A 260 4.45 -3.94 1.63
N ASP A 261 4.86 -4.77 2.57
CA ASP A 261 4.49 -6.18 2.66
C ASP A 261 3.32 -6.42 3.64
N THR A 262 3.11 -5.51 4.59
CA THR A 262 2.20 -5.68 5.71
C THR A 262 1.50 -4.37 6.07
N CYS A 263 0.25 -4.49 6.51
CA CYS A 263 -0.53 -3.37 7.04
C CYS A 263 -0.31 -3.25 8.56
N ILE A 264 0.22 -2.11 9.01
CA ILE A 264 0.48 -1.77 10.41
C ILE A 264 -0.48 -0.68 10.90
N PRO A 265 -0.81 -0.59 12.20
CA PRO A 265 -1.67 0.47 12.72
C PRO A 265 -1.14 1.87 12.39
N LYS A 266 -2.02 2.76 11.92
CA LYS A 266 -1.65 4.17 11.69
C LYS A 266 -1.17 4.83 12.98
N ALA A 267 -0.13 5.65 12.88
CA ALA A 267 0.36 6.41 14.01
C ALA A 267 -0.64 7.53 14.38
N ILE A 268 -0.97 7.65 15.66
CA ILE A 268 -1.80 8.74 16.18
C ILE A 268 -0.91 9.97 16.39
N THR A 269 -1.33 11.10 15.84
CA THR A 269 -0.63 12.38 15.92
C THR A 269 -1.49 13.43 16.60
N TYR A 270 -0.88 14.16 17.53
CA TYR A 270 -1.44 15.29 18.26
C TYR A 270 -0.30 16.22 18.68
N LEU A 271 -0.59 17.41 19.19
CA LEU A 271 0.43 18.31 19.72
C LEU A 271 0.88 17.81 21.10
N SER A 272 1.95 17.01 21.12
CA SER A 272 2.48 16.40 22.34
C SER A 272 3.37 17.37 23.12
N TYR A 273 3.46 17.17 24.44
CA TYR A 273 4.46 17.83 25.29
C TYR A 273 5.89 17.41 24.96
N GLU A 274 6.08 16.27 24.29
CA GLU A 274 7.39 15.76 23.88
C GLU A 274 7.84 16.33 22.53
N ASP A 275 6.92 16.90 21.75
CA ASP A 275 7.24 17.57 20.49
C ASP A 275 7.99 18.89 20.78
N LEU A 276 8.97 19.23 19.94
CA LEU A 276 9.72 20.50 20.06
C LEU A 276 8.81 21.73 20.12
N LEU A 277 7.78 21.76 19.26
CA LEU A 277 6.79 22.84 19.24
C LEU A 277 5.95 22.88 20.52
N GLY A 278 5.48 21.73 21.00
CA GLY A 278 4.73 21.63 22.25
C GLY A 278 5.55 22.10 23.45
N MET A 279 6.79 21.62 23.58
CA MET A 279 7.74 22.05 24.61
C MET A 279 7.94 23.57 24.61
N CYS A 280 8.23 24.16 23.45
CA CYS A 280 8.43 25.60 23.32
C CYS A 280 7.20 26.39 23.76
N LEU A 281 6.00 26.00 23.32
CA LEU A 281 4.76 26.68 23.68
C LEU A 281 4.44 26.56 25.18
N THR A 282 4.69 25.39 25.79
CA THR A 282 4.56 25.18 27.24
C THR A 282 5.50 26.09 28.02
N VAL A 283 6.79 26.14 27.65
CA VAL A 283 7.78 26.98 28.32
C VAL A 283 7.40 28.45 28.22
N VAL A 284 7.03 28.94 27.03
CA VAL A 284 6.61 30.33 26.84
C VAL A 284 5.37 30.66 27.67
N SER A 285 4.36 29.78 27.69
CA SER A 285 3.15 29.93 28.53
C SER A 285 3.51 30.08 30.02
N ILE A 286 4.35 29.20 30.56
CA ILE A 286 4.77 29.23 31.97
C ILE A 286 5.57 30.48 32.29
N VAL A 287 6.52 30.86 31.43
CA VAL A 287 7.33 32.07 31.61
C VAL A 287 6.45 33.33 31.64
N LEU A 288 5.48 33.43 30.73
CA LEU A 288 4.54 34.56 30.70
C LEU A 288 3.60 34.58 31.91
N PHE A 289 3.16 33.42 32.39
CA PHE A 289 2.41 33.32 33.65
C PHE A 289 3.24 33.81 34.84
N LEU A 290 4.49 33.37 34.98
CA LEU A 290 5.40 33.80 36.05
C LEU A 290 5.71 35.29 35.96
N LEU A 291 5.94 35.82 34.76
CA LEU A 291 6.12 37.25 34.52
C LEU A 291 4.89 38.06 34.97
N THR A 292 3.69 37.57 34.66
CA THR A 292 2.44 38.22 35.08
C THR A 292 2.25 38.15 36.60
N CYS A 293 2.64 37.06 37.24
CA CYS A 293 2.70 36.95 38.70
C CYS A 293 3.66 37.95 39.32
N LEU A 294 4.86 38.12 38.75
CA LEU A 294 5.83 39.13 39.18
C LEU A 294 5.27 40.55 39.04
N VAL A 295 4.67 40.89 37.89
CA VAL A 295 4.01 42.19 37.68
C VAL A 295 2.90 42.41 38.71
N THR A 296 2.09 41.38 38.98
CA THR A 296 1.05 41.44 40.03
C THR A 296 1.66 41.73 41.40
N LEU A 297 2.72 41.03 41.79
CA LEU A 297 3.43 41.20 43.06
C LEU A 297 3.96 42.63 43.21
N ILE A 298 4.59 43.18 42.18
CA ILE A 298 5.12 44.56 42.16
C ILE A 298 3.98 45.57 42.40
N LEU A 299 2.85 45.40 41.72
CA LEU A 299 1.70 46.29 41.84
C LEU A 299 0.99 46.17 43.20
N VAL A 300 0.92 44.97 43.78
CA VAL A 300 0.41 44.78 45.15
C VAL A 300 1.33 45.43 46.18
N LYS A 301 2.65 45.23 46.07
CA LYS A 301 3.65 45.85 46.97
C LYS A 301 3.61 47.37 46.89
N HIS A 302 3.40 47.93 45.71
CA HIS A 302 3.32 49.37 45.48
C HIS A 302 1.88 49.90 45.34
N ARG A 303 0.89 49.21 45.92
CA ARG A 303 -0.55 49.54 45.81
C ARG A 303 -0.93 50.95 46.26
N ASN A 304 -0.13 51.56 47.12
CA ASN A 304 -0.36 52.90 47.68
C ASN A 304 0.27 54.02 46.83
N THR A 305 0.96 53.70 45.73
CA THR A 305 1.53 54.74 44.86
C THR A 305 0.43 55.44 44.06
N PRO A 306 0.56 56.77 43.81
CA PRO A 306 -0.45 57.53 43.08
C PRO A 306 -0.68 57.00 41.66
N VAL A 307 0.36 56.40 41.04
CA VAL A 307 0.29 55.75 39.72
C VAL A 307 -0.68 54.56 39.71
N VAL A 308 -0.72 53.77 40.79
CA VAL A 308 -1.63 52.60 40.91
C VAL A 308 -3.03 53.04 41.38
N LYS A 309 -3.12 54.05 42.24
CA LYS A 309 -4.39 54.55 42.81
C LYS A 309 -5.23 55.33 41.79
N ALA A 310 -4.60 56.12 40.93
CA ALA A 310 -5.26 56.88 39.87
C ALA A 310 -5.86 55.98 38.77
N ASN A 311 -5.49 54.70 38.75
CA ASN A 311 -5.64 53.82 37.61
C ASN A 311 -6.57 52.64 37.89
N ASN A 312 -7.74 52.97 38.46
CA ASN A 312 -8.81 52.04 38.89
C ASN A 312 -8.27 50.64 39.26
N ARG A 313 -7.59 50.59 40.41
CA ARG A 313 -6.76 49.47 40.90
C ARG A 313 -7.41 48.10 40.70
N ASN A 314 -8.71 47.98 40.95
CA ASN A 314 -9.41 46.71 40.92
C ASN A 314 -9.58 46.17 39.49
N LEU A 315 -9.87 47.01 38.49
CA LEU A 315 -9.95 46.58 37.08
C LEU A 315 -8.59 46.10 36.58
N SER A 316 -7.52 46.79 36.98
CA SER A 316 -6.14 46.37 36.64
C SER A 316 -5.80 45.01 37.25
N PHE A 317 -6.28 44.69 38.46
CA PHE A 317 -6.10 43.35 39.04
C PHE A 317 -6.97 42.28 38.36
N ILE A 318 -8.22 42.59 38.00
CA ILE A 318 -9.08 41.67 37.25
C ILE A 318 -8.43 41.32 35.90
N LEU A 319 -7.89 42.32 35.18
CA LEU A 319 -7.17 42.11 33.94
C LEU A 319 -5.91 41.24 34.13
N LEU A 320 -5.13 41.45 35.19
CA LEU A 320 -3.95 40.61 35.46
C LEU A 320 -4.33 39.18 35.84
N ILE A 321 -5.44 38.97 36.57
CA ILE A 321 -5.94 37.65 36.90
C ILE A 321 -6.42 36.94 35.63
N SER A 322 -7.18 37.61 34.76
CA SER A 322 -7.62 36.99 33.50
C SER A 322 -6.44 36.69 32.58
N LEU A 323 -5.44 37.57 32.46
CA LEU A 323 -4.22 37.29 31.69
C LEU A 323 -3.46 36.06 32.20
N LYS A 324 -3.36 35.86 33.53
CA LYS A 324 -2.78 34.61 34.09
C LYS A 324 -3.54 33.38 33.62
N MET A 325 -4.87 33.44 33.68
CA MET A 325 -5.72 32.36 33.21
C MET A 325 -5.61 32.15 31.69
N CYS A 326 -5.43 33.22 30.91
CA CYS A 326 -5.17 33.14 29.46
C CYS A 326 -3.83 32.46 29.15
N PHE A 327 -2.77 32.72 29.91
CA PHE A 327 -1.50 31.99 29.71
C PHE A 327 -1.64 30.52 30.09
N LEU A 328 -2.33 30.21 31.19
CA LEU A 328 -2.55 28.82 31.63
C LEU A 328 -3.52 28.06 30.71
N CYS A 329 -4.51 28.72 30.10
CA CYS A 329 -5.48 28.02 29.24
C CYS A 329 -4.82 27.42 28.00
N SER A 330 -3.73 28.01 27.49
CA SER A 330 -2.91 27.43 26.43
C SER A 330 -2.42 26.02 26.72
N LEU A 331 -2.20 25.66 28.00
CA LEU A 331 -1.75 24.32 28.39
C LEU A 331 -2.85 23.26 28.20
N ILE A 332 -4.13 23.66 28.24
CA ILE A 332 -5.27 22.75 28.01
C ILE A 332 -5.32 22.30 26.53
N PHE A 333 -4.69 23.06 25.63
CA PHE A 333 -4.63 22.74 24.20
C PHE A 333 -3.52 21.74 23.86
N ILE A 334 -2.56 21.51 24.77
CA ILE A 334 -1.40 20.62 24.55
C ILE A 334 -1.68 19.27 25.21
N GLY A 335 -1.37 18.18 24.49
CA GLY A 335 -1.58 16.81 24.93
C GLY A 335 -2.73 16.09 24.22
N TYR A 336 -3.04 14.89 24.70
CA TYR A 336 -4.05 14.04 24.08
C TYR A 336 -5.47 14.60 24.30
N PRO A 337 -6.32 14.70 23.26
CA PRO A 337 -7.67 15.25 23.39
C PRO A 337 -8.61 14.27 24.10
N HIS A 338 -8.90 14.54 25.37
CA HIS A 338 -9.96 13.87 26.12
C HIS A 338 -11.27 14.67 26.05
N LYS A 339 -12.40 14.02 26.39
CA LYS A 339 -13.73 14.66 26.43
C LYS A 339 -13.74 15.95 27.24
N VAL A 340 -13.13 15.92 28.43
CA VAL A 340 -13.08 17.08 29.33
C VAL A 340 -12.20 18.18 28.77
N THR A 341 -11.03 17.85 28.21
CA THR A 341 -10.11 18.86 27.66
C THR A 341 -10.73 19.54 26.43
N CYS A 342 -11.41 18.81 25.54
CA CYS A 342 -12.09 19.41 24.39
C CYS A 342 -13.14 20.45 24.80
N VAL A 343 -13.97 20.14 25.79
CA VAL A 343 -14.96 21.07 26.33
C VAL A 343 -14.30 22.31 26.94
N LEU A 344 -13.22 22.10 27.72
CA LEU A 344 -12.57 23.19 28.45
C LEU A 344 -11.75 24.12 27.55
N ARG A 345 -11.13 23.63 26.47
CA ARG A 345 -10.23 24.41 25.58
C ARG A 345 -10.87 25.72 25.12
N GLN A 346 -11.90 25.63 24.28
CA GLN A 346 -12.53 26.81 23.68
C GLN A 346 -13.37 27.60 24.70
N THR A 347 -13.99 26.92 25.68
CA THR A 347 -14.80 27.58 26.72
C THR A 347 -13.97 28.45 27.65
N VAL A 348 -12.88 27.91 28.20
CA VAL A 348 -11.99 28.66 29.11
C VAL A 348 -11.30 29.77 28.34
N PHE A 349 -10.83 29.49 27.12
CA PHE A 349 -10.27 30.53 26.24
C PHE A 349 -11.26 31.67 26.04
N GLY A 350 -12.46 31.40 25.52
CA GLY A 350 -13.45 32.42 25.19
C GLY A 350 -13.86 33.28 26.41
N ILE A 351 -14.12 32.65 27.55
CA ILE A 351 -14.52 33.36 28.77
C ILE A 351 -13.38 34.22 29.31
N THR A 352 -12.17 33.68 29.44
CA THR A 352 -11.02 34.42 30.00
C THR A 352 -10.59 35.58 29.10
N PHE A 353 -10.62 35.40 27.78
CA PHE A 353 -10.34 36.47 26.82
C PHE A 353 -11.42 37.56 26.85
N SER A 354 -12.69 37.19 26.88
CA SER A 354 -13.78 38.17 26.99
C SER A 354 -13.68 39.00 28.26
N ILE A 355 -13.33 38.40 29.41
CA ILE A 355 -13.07 39.15 30.65
C ILE A 355 -11.90 40.13 30.47
N SER A 356 -10.80 39.70 29.83
CA SER A 356 -9.64 40.55 29.55
C SER A 356 -10.00 41.77 28.70
N VAL A 357 -10.66 41.55 27.56
CA VAL A 357 -11.07 42.62 26.63
C VAL A 357 -12.12 43.52 27.27
N SER A 358 -13.09 42.96 27.99
CA SER A 358 -14.12 43.71 28.73
C SER A 358 -13.52 44.59 29.82
N ALA A 359 -12.47 44.14 30.52
CA ALA A 359 -11.76 44.94 31.50
C ALA A 359 -11.03 46.13 30.86
N ILE A 360 -10.44 45.96 29.68
CA ILE A 360 -9.83 47.05 28.93
C ILE A 360 -10.89 48.03 28.42
N LEU A 361 -12.01 47.54 27.88
CA LEU A 361 -13.14 48.35 27.46
C LEU A 361 -13.71 49.17 28.63
N ALA A 362 -13.97 48.54 29.77
CA ALA A 362 -14.42 49.23 30.98
C ALA A 362 -13.43 50.33 31.40
N LYS A 363 -12.13 50.06 31.25
CA LYS A 363 -11.08 51.01 31.58
C LYS A 363 -11.03 52.20 30.61
N THR A 364 -11.11 51.97 29.30
CA THR A 364 -11.13 53.06 28.30
C THR A 364 -12.38 53.92 28.43
N VAL A 365 -13.54 53.31 28.65
CA VAL A 365 -14.80 54.02 28.93
C VAL A 365 -14.67 54.89 30.17
N THR A 366 -14.03 54.39 31.24
CA THR A 366 -13.80 55.18 32.46
C THR A 366 -12.93 56.41 32.19
N VAL A 367 -11.87 56.29 31.38
CA VAL A 367 -11.00 57.41 30.98
C VAL A 367 -11.80 58.44 30.17
N VAL A 368 -12.59 58.00 29.20
CA VAL A 368 -13.42 58.88 28.36
C VAL A 368 -14.49 59.60 29.18
N ILE A 369 -15.17 58.91 30.10
CA ILE A 369 -16.18 59.51 30.99
C ILE A 369 -15.52 60.53 31.93
N ALA A 370 -14.37 60.21 32.53
CA ALA A 370 -13.67 61.12 33.43
C ALA A 370 -13.26 62.43 32.74
N PHE A 371 -12.78 62.35 31.49
CA PHE A 371 -12.43 63.53 30.71
C PHE A 371 -13.66 64.31 30.22
N ASN A 372 -14.68 63.65 29.68
CA ASN A 372 -15.87 64.37 29.21
C ASN A 372 -16.74 64.94 30.35
N ALA A 373 -16.57 64.46 31.58
CA ALA A 373 -17.26 65.00 32.75
C ALA A 373 -16.62 66.29 33.31
N THR A 374 -15.41 66.67 32.89
CA THR A 374 -14.85 68.00 33.23
C THR A 374 -15.57 69.13 32.47
N ASN A 375 -16.30 68.82 31.40
CA ASN A 375 -17.14 69.78 30.69
C ASN A 375 -18.45 70.04 31.46
N PRO A 376 -18.75 71.29 31.88
CA PRO A 376 -19.88 71.60 32.76
C PRO A 376 -21.27 71.35 32.16
N ARG A 377 -21.39 71.16 30.84
CA ARG A 377 -22.65 70.86 30.12
C ARG A 377 -22.92 69.36 29.86
N SER A 378 -22.04 68.45 30.30
CA SER A 378 -22.09 67.04 29.91
C SER A 378 -23.05 66.20 30.78
N ARG A 379 -24.00 65.49 30.14
CA ARG A 379 -24.87 64.49 30.80
C ARG A 379 -24.10 63.28 31.33
N LEU A 380 -22.86 63.08 30.91
CA LEU A 380 -22.00 61.97 31.34
C LEU A 380 -21.55 62.09 32.81
N LYS A 381 -21.74 63.26 33.43
CA LYS A 381 -21.41 63.49 34.85
C LYS A 381 -22.18 62.57 35.81
N LEU A 382 -23.39 62.14 35.43
CA LEU A 382 -24.21 61.21 36.20
C LEU A 382 -23.64 59.78 36.23
N TRP A 383 -22.77 59.45 35.26
CA TRP A 383 -22.16 58.13 35.09
C TRP A 383 -20.71 58.08 35.59
N VAL A 384 -20.21 59.17 36.18
CA VAL A 384 -18.87 59.24 36.79
C VAL A 384 -18.88 58.44 38.08
N GLY A 385 -18.48 57.18 38.00
CA GLY A 385 -18.38 56.30 39.15
C GLY A 385 -17.79 54.93 38.81
N THR A 386 -17.12 54.31 39.78
CA THR A 386 -16.57 52.95 39.67
C THR A 386 -17.64 51.90 39.34
N ARG A 387 -18.90 52.15 39.74
CA ARG A 387 -20.05 51.28 39.44
C ARG A 387 -20.26 51.08 37.94
N THR A 388 -20.07 52.12 37.13
CA THR A 388 -20.25 52.07 35.66
C THR A 388 -19.25 51.12 35.01
N SER A 389 -17.97 51.16 35.41
CA SER A 389 -16.94 50.29 34.85
C SER A 389 -17.18 48.80 35.18
N TYR A 390 -17.65 48.51 36.40
CA TYR A 390 -18.01 47.15 36.77
C TYR A 390 -19.25 46.64 36.04
N LEU A 391 -20.23 47.52 35.78
CA LEU A 391 -21.41 47.17 35.01
C LEU A 391 -21.03 46.80 33.56
N VAL A 392 -20.15 47.59 32.92
CA VAL A 392 -19.63 47.28 31.58
C VAL A 392 -18.92 45.92 31.58
N LEU A 393 -18.03 45.68 32.55
CA LEU A 393 -17.31 44.41 32.66
C LEU A 393 -18.27 43.22 32.82
N LEU A 394 -19.26 43.34 33.71
CA LEU A 394 -20.20 42.26 34.02
C LEU A 394 -21.14 41.96 32.84
N ILE A 395 -21.66 42.99 32.17
CA ILE A 395 -22.56 42.81 31.00
C ILE A 395 -21.79 42.19 29.83
N CYS A 396 -20.59 42.69 29.51
CA CYS A 396 -19.84 42.17 28.37
C CYS A 396 -19.35 40.73 28.63
N SER A 397 -18.91 40.41 29.85
CA SER A 397 -18.49 39.04 30.18
C SER A 397 -19.66 38.06 30.27
N SER A 398 -20.82 38.49 30.80
CA SER A 398 -21.99 37.59 30.93
C SER A 398 -22.55 37.15 29.59
N ILE A 399 -22.55 38.01 28.57
CA ILE A 399 -22.97 37.65 27.21
C ILE A 399 -22.10 36.50 26.67
N GLN A 400 -20.77 36.57 26.84
CA GLN A 400 -19.88 35.47 26.42
C GLN A 400 -20.18 34.16 27.17
N VAL A 401 -20.42 34.24 28.48
CA VAL A 401 -20.76 33.07 29.29
C VAL A 401 -22.06 32.43 28.80
N ILE A 402 -23.09 33.23 28.49
CA ILE A 402 -24.35 32.74 27.94
C ILE A 402 -24.13 32.03 26.60
N ILE A 403 -23.35 32.63 25.69
CA ILE A 403 -23.01 32.00 24.40
C ILE A 403 -22.33 30.65 24.62
N CYS A 404 -21.35 30.57 25.53
CA CYS A 404 -20.67 29.31 25.85
C CYS A 404 -21.62 28.27 26.48
N VAL A 405 -22.51 28.66 27.37
CA VAL A 405 -23.50 27.75 27.98
C VAL A 405 -24.46 27.19 26.93
N VAL A 406 -24.95 28.03 26.02
CA VAL A 406 -25.82 27.61 24.92
C VAL A 406 -25.07 26.67 23.97
N TRP A 407 -23.80 26.96 23.66
CA TRP A 407 -22.98 26.07 22.84
C TRP A 407 -22.80 24.69 23.48
N LEU A 408 -22.38 24.64 24.75
CA LEU A 408 -22.18 23.38 25.47
C LEU A 408 -23.48 22.60 25.68
N GLY A 409 -24.61 23.28 25.85
CA GLY A 409 -25.91 22.63 26.02
C GLY A 409 -26.50 22.07 24.73
N SER A 410 -26.17 22.66 23.58
CA SER A 410 -26.71 22.24 22.28
C SER A 410 -25.80 21.24 21.56
N SER A 411 -24.50 21.52 21.50
CA SER A 411 -23.54 20.81 20.64
C SER A 411 -22.12 20.97 21.22
N PRO A 412 -21.81 20.28 22.34
CA PRO A 412 -20.53 20.40 23.01
C PRO A 412 -19.38 19.82 22.17
N PRO A 413 -18.15 20.38 22.26
CA PRO A 413 -16.97 19.83 21.61
C PRO A 413 -16.64 18.41 22.09
N PHE A 414 -16.21 17.54 21.17
CA PHE A 414 -15.89 16.14 21.46
C PHE A 414 -14.61 15.68 20.75
N PRO A 415 -13.87 14.71 21.31
CA PRO A 415 -12.67 14.19 20.68
C PRO A 415 -13.04 13.34 19.46
N GLN A 416 -12.30 13.54 18.37
CA GLN A 416 -12.47 12.83 17.11
C GLN A 416 -11.10 12.42 16.55
N GLU A 417 -11.06 11.25 15.94
CA GLU A 417 -9.91 10.78 15.16
C GLU A 417 -10.17 11.03 13.68
N ASN A 418 -9.36 11.90 13.08
CA ASN A 418 -9.46 12.27 11.68
C ASN A 418 -8.40 11.52 10.87
N MET A 419 -8.86 10.75 9.89
CA MET A 419 -8.02 9.89 9.03
C MET A 419 -7.78 10.48 7.64
N GLN A 420 -8.35 11.66 7.36
CA GLN A 420 -8.37 12.29 6.03
C GLN A 420 -7.38 13.46 5.93
N ASP A 421 -7.01 14.06 7.05
CA ASP A 421 -6.17 15.28 7.09
C ASP A 421 -4.69 15.02 6.81
N GLU A 422 -4.14 13.89 7.25
CA GLU A 422 -2.75 13.48 6.99
C GLU A 422 -2.70 12.04 6.45
N VAL A 423 -2.08 11.86 5.28
CA VAL A 423 -1.87 10.55 4.66
C VAL A 423 -0.96 9.70 5.55
N GLY A 424 -1.42 8.50 5.89
CA GLY A 424 -0.67 7.53 6.71
C GLY A 424 -0.69 7.76 8.22
N LYS A 425 -1.45 8.74 8.72
CA LYS A 425 -1.57 9.03 10.14
C LYS A 425 -3.03 9.20 10.56
N ILE A 426 -3.28 9.06 11.85
CA ILE A 426 -4.55 9.43 12.48
C ILE A 426 -4.28 10.73 13.24
N VAL A 427 -5.02 11.80 12.94
CA VAL A 427 -4.94 13.06 13.70
C VAL A 427 -5.97 12.98 14.81
N ALA A 428 -5.51 12.98 16.07
CA ALA A 428 -6.39 13.09 17.22
C ALA A 428 -6.67 14.57 17.51
N GLU A 429 -7.92 15.00 17.31
CA GLU A 429 -8.35 16.39 17.44
C GLU A 429 -9.66 16.53 18.22
N CYS A 430 -10.05 17.76 18.50
CA CYS A 430 -11.35 18.07 19.10
C CYS A 430 -12.24 18.65 18.01
N ASN A 431 -13.34 17.97 17.69
CA ASN A 431 -14.39 18.55 16.87
C ASN A 431 -15.19 19.54 17.72
N ASP A 432 -15.40 20.76 17.20
CA ASP A 432 -16.13 21.83 17.88
C ASP A 432 -17.64 21.54 18.05
N GLY A 433 -18.16 20.51 17.39
CA GLY A 433 -19.57 20.10 17.42
C GLY A 433 -20.47 21.00 16.57
N SER A 434 -20.38 22.31 16.74
CA SER A 434 -21.10 23.30 15.93
C SER A 434 -20.19 24.43 15.49
N GLN A 435 -19.93 24.49 14.18
CA GLN A 435 -19.14 25.56 13.57
C GLN A 435 -19.78 26.94 13.80
N VAL A 436 -21.11 27.02 13.75
CA VAL A 436 -21.85 28.28 13.98
C VAL A 436 -21.62 28.78 15.41
N ALA A 437 -21.65 27.88 16.40
CA ALA A 437 -21.44 28.24 17.79
C ALA A 437 -19.98 28.67 18.06
N PHE A 438 -19.01 27.95 17.49
CA PHE A 438 -17.60 28.32 17.53
C PHE A 438 -17.35 29.72 16.95
N TYR A 439 -17.83 29.99 15.73
CA TYR A 439 -17.71 31.31 15.12
C TYR A 439 -18.51 32.40 15.85
N SER A 440 -19.59 32.05 16.55
CA SER A 440 -20.32 33.01 17.40
C SER A 440 -19.48 33.44 18.61
N VAL A 441 -18.74 32.52 19.23
CA VAL A 441 -17.78 32.84 20.31
C VAL A 441 -16.67 33.75 19.80
N LEU A 442 -16.01 33.37 18.70
CA LEU A 442 -14.96 34.20 18.08
C LEU A 442 -15.48 35.56 17.62
N GLY A 443 -16.67 35.58 17.01
CA GLY A 443 -17.31 36.79 16.51
C GLY A 443 -17.64 37.79 17.61
N TYR A 444 -18.15 37.31 18.75
CA TYR A 444 -18.41 38.18 19.91
C TYR A 444 -17.11 38.74 20.50
N MET A 445 -16.06 37.94 20.63
CA MET A 445 -14.74 38.42 21.05
C MET A 445 -14.17 39.46 20.09
N GLY A 446 -14.30 39.22 18.77
CA GLY A 446 -13.90 40.15 17.73
C GLY A 446 -14.68 41.47 17.80
N PHE A 447 -15.99 41.42 18.03
CA PHE A 447 -16.83 42.59 18.23
C PHE A 447 -16.41 43.40 19.46
N LEU A 448 -16.21 42.73 20.61
CA LEU A 448 -15.71 43.37 21.83
C LEU A 448 -14.35 44.04 21.61
N ALA A 449 -13.44 43.35 20.91
CA ALA A 449 -12.12 43.88 20.59
C ALA A 449 -12.20 45.10 19.68
N PHE A 450 -13.05 45.06 18.66
CA PHE A 450 -13.28 46.17 17.74
C PHE A 450 -13.84 47.41 18.45
N VAL A 451 -14.90 47.24 19.26
CA VAL A 451 -15.47 48.34 20.05
C VAL A 451 -14.42 48.91 21.03
N SER A 452 -13.67 48.05 21.70
CA SER A 452 -12.62 48.48 22.61
C SER A 452 -11.49 49.23 21.89
N PHE A 453 -11.10 48.78 20.69
CA PHE A 453 -10.12 49.48 19.86
C PHE A 453 -10.63 50.85 19.42
N LEU A 454 -11.88 50.94 18.95
CA LEU A 454 -12.50 52.20 18.52
C LEU A 454 -12.49 53.24 19.65
N ILE A 455 -12.95 52.86 20.85
CA ILE A 455 -12.98 53.75 22.01
C ILE A 455 -11.56 54.11 22.45
N ALA A 456 -10.64 53.14 22.49
CA ALA A 456 -9.24 53.40 22.81
C ALA A 456 -8.58 54.37 21.82
N PHE A 457 -8.90 54.25 20.54
CA PHE A 457 -8.37 55.12 19.49
C PHE A 457 -8.88 56.56 19.62
N LEU A 458 -10.16 56.74 19.92
CA LEU A 458 -10.74 58.06 20.20
C LEU A 458 -10.12 58.69 21.47
N ALA A 459 -9.82 57.88 22.47
CA ALA A 459 -9.21 58.34 23.73
C ALA A 459 -7.72 58.72 23.60
N ARG A 460 -7.03 58.35 22.51
CA ARG A 460 -5.55 58.47 22.40
C ARG A 460 -5.01 59.91 22.48
N ASN A 461 -5.84 60.88 22.09
CA ASN A 461 -5.49 62.29 22.05
C ASN A 461 -5.83 63.03 23.36
N LEU A 462 -6.43 62.33 24.34
CA LEU A 462 -6.77 62.94 25.61
C LEU A 462 -5.48 63.27 26.41
N PRO A 463 -5.35 64.49 26.95
CA PRO A 463 -4.23 64.88 27.80
C PRO A 463 -4.39 64.22 29.17
N ASP A 464 -4.14 62.93 29.25
CA ASP A 464 -4.09 62.19 30.51
C ASP A 464 -2.67 62.23 31.09
N ALA A 465 -2.56 62.22 32.43
CA ALA A 465 -1.34 62.54 33.17
C ALA A 465 -0.13 61.62 32.88
N PHE A 466 -0.30 60.52 32.12
CA PHE A 466 0.73 59.49 31.89
C PHE A 466 0.68 58.76 30.53
N ASN A 467 0.23 59.38 29.42
CA ASN A 467 0.15 58.74 28.08
C ASN A 467 -0.61 57.38 28.08
N GLU A 468 -1.45 57.12 29.09
CA GLU A 468 -2.02 55.80 29.33
C GLU A 468 -2.97 55.35 28.21
N ALA A 469 -3.79 56.26 27.71
CA ALA A 469 -4.69 55.97 26.60
C ALA A 469 -3.93 55.47 25.37
N LYS A 470 -2.74 56.03 25.06
CA LYS A 470 -1.90 55.59 23.93
C LYS A 470 -1.41 54.15 24.10
N TYR A 471 -0.98 53.77 25.29
CA TYR A 471 -0.55 52.39 25.57
C TYR A 471 -1.71 51.39 25.45
N ILE A 472 -2.92 51.78 25.85
CA ILE A 472 -4.12 50.97 25.67
C ILE A 472 -4.48 50.85 24.18
N THR A 473 -4.41 51.93 23.41
CA THR A 473 -4.63 51.88 21.96
C THR A 473 -3.63 50.96 21.27
N PHE A 474 -2.34 51.08 21.61
CA PHE A 474 -1.28 50.23 21.04
C PHE A 474 -1.50 48.76 21.40
N SER A 475 -1.85 48.47 22.66
CA SER A 475 -2.24 47.13 23.11
C SER A 475 -3.38 46.55 22.27
N MET A 476 -4.45 47.32 22.05
CA MET A 476 -5.61 46.84 21.29
C MET A 476 -5.33 46.72 19.80
N LEU A 477 -4.43 47.55 19.25
CA LEU A 477 -3.96 47.39 17.88
C LEU A 477 -3.22 46.07 17.69
N VAL A 478 -2.27 45.76 18.58
CA VAL A 478 -1.54 44.47 18.56
C VAL A 478 -2.51 43.31 18.69
N PHE A 479 -3.45 43.38 19.63
CA PHE A 479 -4.49 42.36 19.81
C PHE A 479 -5.27 42.11 18.52
N CYS A 480 -5.84 43.16 17.91
CA CYS A 480 -6.59 43.04 16.67
C CYS A 480 -5.74 42.50 15.52
N SER A 481 -4.48 42.93 15.37
CA SER A 481 -3.60 42.43 14.31
C SER A 481 -3.31 40.93 14.43
N VAL A 482 -3.15 40.41 15.65
CA VAL A 482 -2.92 38.98 15.88
C VAL A 482 -4.15 38.17 15.48
N TRP A 483 -5.35 38.60 15.89
CA TRP A 483 -6.59 37.88 15.58
C TRP A 483 -7.01 37.98 14.11
N ILE A 484 -6.74 39.11 13.44
CA ILE A 484 -6.93 39.21 11.99
C ILE A 484 -5.97 38.26 11.26
N SER A 485 -4.72 38.14 11.71
CA SER A 485 -3.72 37.24 11.10
C SER A 485 -3.99 35.76 11.42
N PHE A 486 -4.65 35.49 12.54
CA PHE A 486 -5.04 34.13 12.94
C PHE A 486 -6.01 33.49 11.96
N ILE A 487 -7.00 34.22 11.43
CA ILE A 487 -8.04 33.66 10.54
C ILE A 487 -7.44 32.95 9.31
N PRO A 488 -6.58 33.59 8.48
CA PRO A 488 -5.99 32.90 7.33
C PRO A 488 -5.02 31.78 7.75
N ALA A 489 -4.31 31.94 8.87
CA ALA A 489 -3.39 30.90 9.36
C ALA A 489 -4.15 29.64 9.83
N TYR A 490 -5.29 29.82 10.51
CA TYR A 490 -6.17 28.73 10.95
C TYR A 490 -6.75 27.97 9.75
N LEU A 491 -7.23 28.69 8.73
CA LEU A 491 -7.82 28.08 7.54
C LEU A 491 -6.79 27.39 6.62
N SER A 492 -5.54 27.81 6.64
CA SER A 492 -4.48 27.27 5.78
C SER A 492 -3.69 26.12 6.43
N THR A 493 -3.77 25.95 7.74
CA THR A 493 -3.04 24.90 8.46
C THR A 493 -3.90 23.66 8.64
N LYS A 494 -3.26 22.49 8.77
CA LYS A 494 -3.93 21.19 8.95
C LYS A 494 -3.27 20.40 10.08
N GLY A 495 -4.00 19.42 10.59
CA GLY A 495 -3.52 18.51 11.62
C GLY A 495 -3.14 19.22 12.93
N LYS A 496 -2.08 18.73 13.59
CA LYS A 496 -1.65 19.23 14.91
C LYS A 496 -1.21 20.69 14.93
N TYR A 497 -0.91 21.28 13.77
CA TYR A 497 -0.45 22.67 13.68
C TYR A 497 -1.57 23.71 13.84
N VAL A 498 -2.83 23.34 13.57
CA VAL A 498 -3.99 24.22 13.78
C VAL A 498 -4.05 24.67 15.25
N VAL A 499 -3.90 23.71 16.16
CA VAL A 499 -3.87 23.94 17.61
C VAL A 499 -2.68 24.82 18.02
N ALA A 500 -1.52 24.63 17.39
CA ALA A 500 -0.34 25.44 17.68
C ALA A 500 -0.54 26.91 17.28
N VAL A 501 -1.19 27.17 16.15
CA VAL A 501 -1.53 28.52 15.68
C VAL A 501 -2.51 29.21 16.64
N GLU A 502 -3.51 28.49 17.17
CA GLU A 502 -4.40 29.01 18.22
C GLU A 502 -3.63 29.43 19.47
N ILE A 503 -2.78 28.54 20.00
CA ILE A 503 -1.96 28.82 21.18
C ILE A 503 -1.07 30.05 20.93
N PHE A 504 -0.44 30.15 19.77
CA PHE A 504 0.39 31.29 19.41
C PHE A 504 -0.40 32.60 19.44
N ALA A 505 -1.61 32.63 18.85
CA ALA A 505 -2.48 33.80 18.87
C ALA A 505 -2.90 34.19 20.30
N ILE A 506 -3.24 33.21 21.14
CA ILE A 506 -3.57 33.40 22.56
C ILE A 506 -2.41 34.02 23.33
N LEU A 507 -1.20 33.46 23.21
CA LEU A 507 -0.02 33.92 23.91
C LEU A 507 0.42 35.31 23.42
N ALA A 508 0.48 35.53 22.10
CA ALA A 508 0.94 36.78 21.51
C ALA A 508 0.01 37.96 21.85
N SER A 509 -1.31 37.76 21.75
CA SER A 509 -2.30 38.80 22.07
C SER A 509 -2.32 39.12 23.57
N SER A 510 -2.24 38.11 24.44
CA SER A 510 -2.14 38.29 25.90
C SER A 510 -0.83 38.99 26.31
N PHE A 511 0.28 38.61 25.68
CA PHE A 511 1.57 39.26 25.88
C PHE A 511 1.54 40.71 25.41
N GLY A 512 0.88 41.01 24.28
CA GLY A 512 0.66 42.38 23.82
C GLY A 512 -0.04 43.24 24.87
N ILE A 513 -1.09 42.71 25.51
CA ILE A 513 -1.79 43.40 26.61
C ILE A 513 -0.88 43.62 27.81
N LEU A 514 -0.22 42.57 28.28
CA LEU A 514 0.69 42.64 29.42
C LEU A 514 1.82 43.66 29.17
N GLY A 515 2.45 43.55 28.01
CA GLY A 515 3.60 44.31 27.57
C GLY A 515 3.30 45.79 27.42
N CYS A 516 2.22 46.12 26.71
CA CYS A 516 1.90 47.51 26.39
C CYS A 516 1.33 48.25 27.61
N ILE A 517 0.50 47.61 28.44
CA ILE A 517 -0.21 48.30 29.53
C ILE A 517 0.58 48.32 30.84
N PHE A 518 1.27 47.22 31.19
CA PHE A 518 1.84 47.05 32.53
C PHE A 518 3.35 47.24 32.59
N ILE A 519 4.12 46.92 31.54
CA ILE A 519 5.57 47.14 31.55
C ILE A 519 5.92 48.63 31.73
N PRO A 520 5.30 49.59 31.01
CA PRO A 520 5.57 51.02 31.23
C PRO A 520 5.28 51.47 32.67
N LYS A 521 4.25 50.89 33.31
CA LYS A 521 3.90 51.20 34.70
C LYS A 521 4.92 50.64 35.68
N CYS A 522 5.37 49.42 35.47
CA CYS A 522 6.43 48.82 36.28
C CYS A 522 7.74 49.62 36.15
N TYR A 523 8.08 50.02 34.92
CA TYR A 523 9.24 50.88 34.62
C TYR A 523 9.18 52.20 35.40
N VAL A 524 8.05 52.91 35.36
CA VAL A 524 7.87 54.17 36.11
C VAL A 524 7.90 53.95 37.62
N ILE A 525 7.31 52.88 38.14
CA ILE A 525 7.26 52.60 39.59
C ILE A 525 8.65 52.27 40.15
N LEU A 526 9.45 51.47 39.43
CA LEU A 526 10.77 51.02 39.88
C LEU A 526 11.84 52.10 39.63
N ILE A 527 12.00 52.54 38.38
CA ILE A 527 13.16 53.35 37.97
C ILE A 527 12.98 54.83 38.33
N ARG A 528 11.76 55.39 38.18
CA ARG A 528 11.54 56.81 38.52
C ARG A 528 11.64 57.07 40.03
N LYS A 529 11.30 56.08 40.86
CA LYS A 529 11.54 56.16 42.31
C LYS A 529 13.01 56.12 42.64
N GLU A 530 13.79 55.22 42.04
CA GLU A 530 15.24 55.16 42.26
C GLU A 530 15.94 56.45 41.80
N MET A 531 15.56 57.03 40.67
CA MET A 531 16.12 58.31 40.22
C MET A 531 15.77 59.46 41.15
N LYS A 532 14.52 59.56 41.64
CA LYS A 532 14.14 60.58 42.64
C LYS A 532 14.84 60.37 43.98
N ALA A 533 15.02 59.14 44.43
CA ALA A 533 15.75 58.83 45.65
C ALA A 533 17.25 59.16 45.53
N LYS A 534 17.88 58.82 44.39
CA LYS A 534 19.28 59.15 44.10
C LYS A 534 19.50 60.66 44.04
N VAL A 535 18.66 61.42 43.32
CA VAL A 535 18.73 62.89 43.23
C VAL A 535 18.52 63.58 44.59
N PHE A 536 17.60 63.08 45.42
CA PHE A 536 17.39 63.64 46.77
C PHE A 536 18.61 63.41 47.68
N VAL A 537 19.31 62.28 47.53
CA VAL A 537 20.54 61.98 48.28
C VAL A 537 21.72 62.82 47.80
N THR A 538 21.88 63.09 46.50
CA THR A 538 22.92 64.00 45.98
C THR A 538 22.64 65.46 46.32
N ALA A 539 21.40 65.93 46.27
CA ALA A 539 21.04 67.29 46.68
C ALA A 539 21.30 67.54 48.17
N ARG A 540 21.09 66.53 49.02
CA ARG A 540 21.36 66.62 50.47
C ARG A 540 22.86 66.58 50.81
N LYS A 541 23.70 65.98 49.94
CA LYS A 541 25.16 66.01 50.05
C LYS A 541 25.78 67.33 49.54
N SER A 542 25.09 68.08 48.68
CA SER A 542 25.53 69.39 48.17
C SER A 542 25.12 70.56 49.06
N SER A 543 24.29 70.33 50.09
CA SER A 543 23.77 71.34 51.03
C SER A 543 24.41 71.24 52.43
N LYS A 544 25.50 70.49 52.56
CA LYS A 544 26.45 70.52 53.67
C LYS A 544 27.79 70.92 53.10
#